data_AF-A0A2W5VCJ5-F1
#
_entry.id   AF-A0A2W5VCJ5-F1
#
_cell.length_a   1.000
_cell.length_b   1.000
_cell.length_c   1.000
_cell.angle_alpha   90.00
_cell.angle_beta   90.00
_cell.angle_gamma   90.00
#
_symmetry.space_group_name_H-M   'P 1'
#
loop_
_entity.id
_entity.type
_entity.pdbx_description
1 polymer ?
#
loop_
_entity_poly.entity_id
_entity_poly.type
_entity_poly.pdbx_seq_one_letter_code
_entity_poly.pdbx_strand_id
1 'polypeptide(L)'
;MSLWKQHSKLERHSLLLIVGILLVVSIGGLVEIAPLFWLQSTIEKVQGMRPYTPLELAGRDIYVREGCYLCHSQMIRPLRDEVERYGHYSLAAESMYDHPFQWGSKRTGPDLARVGGKYSDTWHRDHLIDPRSVVPES
;
A
#
# COMPACT_ATOMS: atom_id res chain seq x y z
N MET A 1 28.83 39.24 -3.30
CA MET A 1 29.22 38.65 -2.00
C MET A 1 28.88 37.18 -2.02
N SER A 2 29.80 36.30 -1.64
CA SER A 2 29.59 34.84 -1.72
C SER A 2 28.47 34.40 -0.76
N LEU A 3 27.50 33.64 -1.28
CA LEU A 3 26.41 33.01 -0.51
C LEU A 3 26.95 32.23 0.70
N TRP A 4 28.14 31.65 0.56
CA TRP A 4 28.86 30.93 1.60
C TRP A 4 29.29 31.78 2.80
N LYS A 5 29.39 33.12 2.69
CA LYS A 5 29.67 33.98 3.86
C LYS A 5 28.41 34.44 4.58
N GLN A 6 27.21 34.20 4.01
CA GLN A 6 25.93 34.66 4.56
C GLN A 6 25.15 33.59 5.33
N HIS A 7 25.58 32.32 5.32
CA HIS A 7 24.92 31.23 6.05
C HIS A 7 24.85 31.47 7.57
N SER A 8 25.86 32.12 8.15
CA SER A 8 25.88 32.46 9.58
C SER A 8 24.68 33.31 10.02
N LYS A 9 24.10 34.13 9.12
CA LYS A 9 22.87 34.88 9.43
C LYS A 9 21.64 33.98 9.50
N LEU A 10 21.61 32.92 8.69
CA LEU A 10 20.53 31.94 8.66
C LEU A 10 20.59 31.05 9.92
N GLU A 11 21.79 30.62 10.30
CA GLU A 11 22.01 29.76 11.48
C GLU A 11 21.73 30.49 12.81
N ARG A 12 21.97 31.80 12.88
CA ARG A 12 21.74 32.61 14.09
C ARG A 12 20.29 33.07 14.26
N HIS A 13 19.46 32.98 13.22
CA HIS A 13 18.06 33.38 13.26
C HIS A 13 17.13 32.18 13.14
N SER A 14 16.71 31.65 14.30
CA SER A 14 15.88 30.43 14.38
C SER A 14 14.60 30.49 13.53
N LEU A 15 13.93 31.65 13.44
CA LEU A 15 12.75 31.81 12.59
C LEU A 15 13.07 31.66 11.09
N LEU A 16 14.17 32.25 10.62
CA LEU A 16 14.59 32.13 9.21
C LEU A 16 14.99 30.70 8.88
N LEU A 17 15.66 30.02 9.82
CA LEU A 17 16.03 28.61 9.66
C LEU A 17 14.80 27.71 9.58
N ILE A 18 13.81 27.88 10.46
CA ILE A 18 12.57 27.10 10.45
C ILE A 18 11.81 27.29 9.14
N VAL A 19 11.65 28.54 8.68
CA VAL A 19 10.99 28.82 7.39
C VAL A 19 11.75 28.16 6.23
N GLY A 20 13.09 28.23 6.24
CA GLY A 20 13.93 27.56 5.24
C GLY A 20 13.72 26.04 5.23
N ILE A 21 13.70 25.41 6.41
CA ILE A 21 13.47 23.95 6.54
C ILE A 21 12.08 23.58 6.00
N LEU A 22 11.04 24.33 6.39
CA LEU A 22 9.67 24.05 5.95
C LEU A 22 9.55 24.15 4.42
N LEU A 23 10.15 25.17 3.82
CA LEU A 23 10.17 25.31 2.36
C LEU A 23 10.86 24.12 1.70
N VAL A 24 12.07 23.76 2.15
CA VAL A 24 12.84 22.65 1.56
C VAL A 24 12.12 21.30 1.71
N VAL A 25 11.58 21.00 2.90
CA VAL A 25 10.84 19.74 3.16
C VAL A 25 9.55 19.67 2.35
N SER A 26 8.85 20.81 2.17
CA SER A 26 7.58 20.83 1.42
C SER A 26 7.73 20.49 -0.07
N ILE A 27 8.89 20.74 -0.67
CA ILE A 27 9.13 20.50 -2.10
C ILE A 27 8.92 19.02 -2.45
N GLY A 28 9.41 18.09 -1.62
CA GLY A 28 9.25 16.64 -1.86
C GLY A 28 7.78 16.23 -1.90
N GLY A 29 7.01 16.61 -0.87
CA GLY A 29 5.58 16.31 -0.81
C GLY A 29 4.78 16.95 -1.96
N LEU A 30 5.12 18.18 -2.35
CA LEU A 30 4.47 18.86 -3.48
C LEU A 30 4.75 18.17 -4.81
N VAL A 31 5.96 17.68 -5.05
CA VAL A 31 6.33 17.05 -6.32
C VAL A 31 5.83 15.60 -6.40
N GLU A 32 5.84 14.86 -5.28
CA GLU A 32 5.46 13.45 -5.27
C GLU A 32 3.95 13.22 -5.10
N ILE A 33 3.29 13.97 -4.21
CA ILE A 33 1.89 13.70 -3.83
C ILE A 33 0.92 14.51 -4.69
N ALA A 34 1.18 15.81 -4.88
CA ALA A 34 0.21 16.70 -5.53
C ALA A 34 -0.18 16.21 -6.94
N PRO A 35 0.76 15.85 -7.84
CA PRO A 35 0.39 15.41 -9.19
C PRO A 35 -0.51 14.15 -9.22
N LEU A 36 -0.42 13.27 -8.22
CA LEU A 36 -1.21 12.04 -8.16
C LEU A 36 -2.72 12.30 -8.05
N PHE A 37 -3.15 13.46 -7.56
CA PHE A 37 -4.57 13.84 -7.53
C PHE A 37 -5.14 14.19 -8.91
N TRP A 38 -4.30 14.60 -9.87
CA TRP A 38 -4.73 15.04 -11.20
C TRP A 38 -4.32 14.09 -12.33
N LEU A 39 -3.44 13.12 -12.06
CA LEU A 39 -3.04 12.08 -13.01
C LEU A 39 -4.17 11.08 -13.24
N GLN A 40 -5.07 11.39 -14.18
CA GLN A 40 -6.12 10.48 -14.63
C GLN A 40 -5.60 9.41 -15.62
N SER A 41 -4.44 9.64 -16.24
CA SER A 41 -3.91 8.82 -17.33
C SER A 41 -3.18 7.55 -16.88
N THR A 42 -2.82 7.43 -15.61
CA THR A 42 -2.08 6.27 -15.07
C THR A 42 -2.98 5.21 -14.43
N ILE A 43 -4.29 5.49 -14.32
CA ILE A 43 -5.25 4.55 -13.74
C ILE A 43 -5.87 3.74 -14.88
N GLU A 44 -5.39 2.51 -15.07
CA GLU A 44 -6.00 1.57 -16.00
C GLU A 44 -7.45 1.28 -15.60
N LYS A 45 -8.38 1.41 -16.55
CA LYS A 45 -9.79 1.11 -16.29
C LYS A 45 -9.96 -0.41 -16.16
N VAL A 46 -10.19 -0.89 -14.95
CA VAL A 46 -10.51 -2.31 -14.70
C VAL A 46 -12.02 -2.50 -14.81
N GLN A 47 -12.44 -3.42 -15.69
CA GLN A 47 -13.84 -3.80 -15.81
C GLN A 47 -14.28 -4.63 -14.59
N GLY A 48 -15.46 -4.33 -14.04
CA GLY A 48 -16.06 -5.11 -12.95
C GLY A 48 -15.62 -4.70 -11.53
N MET A 49 -14.73 -3.72 -11.39
CA MET A 49 -14.32 -3.20 -10.09
C MET A 49 -15.45 -2.36 -9.47
N ARG A 50 -15.91 -2.75 -8.27
CA ARG A 50 -17.01 -2.12 -7.53
C ARG A 50 -16.59 -1.87 -6.08
N PRO A 51 -17.24 -0.93 -5.37
CA PRO A 51 -17.11 -0.85 -3.93
C PRO A 51 -17.41 -2.19 -3.25
N TYR A 52 -16.78 -2.43 -2.11
CA TYR A 52 -17.04 -3.59 -1.27
C TYR A 52 -18.52 -3.69 -0.88
N THR A 53 -19.05 -4.90 -0.85
CA THR A 53 -20.35 -5.14 -0.19
C THR A 53 -20.21 -4.90 1.31
N PRO A 54 -21.32 -4.68 2.06
CA PRO A 54 -21.23 -4.45 3.50
C PRO A 54 -20.51 -5.56 4.27
N LEU A 55 -20.68 -6.83 3.86
CA LEU A 55 -20.01 -7.95 4.50
C LEU A 55 -18.51 -8.03 4.15
N GLU A 56 -18.16 -7.75 2.90
CA GLU A 56 -16.75 -7.66 2.47
C GLU A 56 -16.04 -6.53 3.22
N LEU A 57 -16.69 -5.37 3.38
CA LEU A 57 -16.14 -4.23 4.11
C LEU A 57 -15.92 -4.55 5.59
N ALA A 58 -16.91 -5.19 6.25
CA ALA A 58 -16.74 -5.64 7.63
C ALA A 58 -15.60 -6.67 7.77
N GLY A 59 -15.48 -7.59 6.80
CA GLY A 59 -14.37 -8.55 6.74
C GLY A 59 -13.01 -7.86 6.55
N ARG A 60 -12.95 -6.81 5.72
CA ARG A 60 -11.76 -5.99 5.53
C ARG A 60 -11.36 -5.25 6.81
N ASP A 61 -12.32 -4.71 7.55
CA ASP A 61 -12.02 -4.05 8.82
C ASP A 61 -11.48 -5.04 9.87
N ILE A 62 -11.96 -6.28 9.86
CA ILE A 62 -11.39 -7.37 10.66
C ILE A 62 -9.96 -7.70 10.19
N TYR A 63 -9.71 -7.82 8.89
CA TYR A 63 -8.36 -8.04 8.34
C TYR A 63 -7.36 -6.98 8.82
N VAL A 64 -7.78 -5.71 8.87
CA VAL A 64 -6.98 -4.61 9.41
C VAL A 64 -6.81 -4.74 10.92
N ARG A 65 -7.90 -5.03 11.66
CA ARG A 65 -7.88 -5.17 13.12
C ARG A 65 -6.94 -6.28 13.59
N GLU A 66 -6.96 -7.43 12.93
CA GLU A 66 -6.10 -8.58 13.25
C GLU A 66 -4.66 -8.40 12.74
N GLY A 67 -4.36 -7.30 12.03
CA GLY A 67 -3.02 -6.99 11.56
C GLY A 67 -2.51 -7.95 10.48
N CYS A 68 -3.40 -8.56 9.69
CA CYS A 68 -3.00 -9.52 8.65
C CYS A 68 -1.99 -8.92 7.65
N TYR A 69 -2.08 -7.60 7.41
CA TYR A 69 -1.14 -6.82 6.58
C TYR A 69 0.33 -6.83 7.07
N LEU A 70 0.58 -7.23 8.33
CA LEU A 70 1.94 -7.36 8.86
C LEU A 70 2.68 -8.58 8.30
N CYS A 71 1.93 -9.60 7.88
CA CYS A 71 2.46 -10.85 7.33
C CYS A 71 2.18 -11.02 5.84
N HIS A 72 1.10 -10.43 5.34
CA HIS A 72 0.61 -10.59 3.98
C HIS A 72 0.57 -9.26 3.24
N SER A 73 1.02 -9.28 1.98
CA SER A 73 0.85 -8.15 1.07
C SER A 73 -0.34 -8.34 0.15
N GLN A 74 -0.91 -7.23 -0.31
CA GLN A 74 -1.86 -7.22 -1.42
C GLN A 74 -1.33 -6.31 -2.54
N MET A 75 -0.18 -6.67 -3.11
CA MET A 75 0.42 -5.96 -4.24
C MET A 75 1.40 -6.87 -4.99
N ILE A 76 0.97 -7.42 -6.13
CA ILE A 76 1.81 -8.28 -6.98
C ILE A 76 2.67 -7.40 -7.87
N ARG A 77 3.99 -7.63 -7.84
CA ARG A 77 4.95 -6.85 -8.64
C ARG A 77 4.99 -7.35 -10.10
N PRO A 78 5.34 -6.49 -11.08
CA PRO A 78 5.42 -6.86 -12.49
C PRO A 78 6.72 -7.64 -12.82
N LEU A 79 7.02 -8.67 -12.03
CA LEU A 79 8.13 -9.60 -12.25
C LEU A 79 7.55 -10.95 -12.68
N ARG A 80 8.24 -11.65 -13.59
CA ARG A 80 7.76 -12.93 -14.12
C ARG A 80 7.49 -13.97 -13.01
N ASP A 81 8.41 -14.14 -12.06
CA ASP A 81 8.25 -15.09 -10.94
C ASP A 81 7.05 -14.75 -10.04
N GLU A 82 6.78 -13.45 -9.81
CA GLU A 82 5.60 -13.02 -9.05
C GLU A 82 4.32 -13.35 -9.82
N VAL A 83 4.33 -13.13 -11.14
CA VAL A 83 3.17 -13.38 -11.98
C VAL A 83 2.86 -14.87 -12.07
N GLU A 84 3.89 -15.73 -12.19
CA GLU A 84 3.72 -17.18 -12.16
C GLU A 84 3.17 -17.68 -10.81
N ARG A 85 3.58 -17.05 -9.70
CA ARG A 85 3.18 -17.48 -8.34
C ARG A 85 1.79 -16.98 -7.92
N TYR A 86 1.48 -15.72 -8.23
CA TYR A 86 0.32 -15.02 -7.69
C TYR A 86 -0.70 -14.59 -8.75
N GLY A 87 -0.37 -14.66 -10.04
CA GLY A 87 -1.21 -14.19 -11.14
C GLY A 87 -0.85 -12.79 -11.62
N HIS A 88 -1.72 -12.14 -12.40
CA HIS A 88 -1.43 -10.84 -13.03
C HIS A 88 -0.87 -9.82 -12.02
N TYR A 89 0.05 -8.94 -12.44
CA TYR A 89 0.54 -7.90 -11.54
C TYR A 89 -0.59 -6.96 -11.11
N SER A 90 -0.47 -6.36 -9.93
CA SER A 90 -1.52 -5.49 -9.39
C SER A 90 -1.60 -4.18 -10.17
N LEU A 91 -2.82 -3.69 -10.37
CA LEU A 91 -3.09 -2.43 -11.07
C LEU A 91 -3.51 -1.36 -10.07
N ALA A 92 -3.14 -0.10 -10.30
CA ALA A 92 -3.49 1.01 -9.42
C ALA A 92 -5.00 1.14 -9.20
N ALA A 93 -5.81 0.81 -10.21
CA ALA A 93 -7.27 0.86 -10.12
C ALA A 93 -7.87 -0.19 -9.18
N GLU A 94 -7.18 -1.31 -8.90
CA GLU A 94 -7.70 -2.37 -8.03
C GLU A 94 -7.81 -1.88 -6.57
N SER A 95 -6.97 -0.92 -6.15
CA SER A 95 -6.99 -0.34 -4.80
C SER A 95 -7.70 1.02 -4.71
N MET A 96 -8.46 1.41 -5.73
CA MET A 96 -9.11 2.73 -5.78
C MET A 96 -10.11 2.96 -4.62
N TYR A 97 -10.76 1.91 -4.13
CA TYR A 97 -11.71 1.99 -3.00
C TYR A 97 -11.09 1.60 -1.65
N ASP A 98 -9.78 1.35 -1.59
CA ASP A 98 -9.12 0.93 -0.35
C ASP A 98 -8.78 2.13 0.54
N HIS A 99 -9.54 2.27 1.62
CA HIS A 99 -9.29 3.31 2.63
C HIS A 99 -9.09 2.67 4.02
N PRO A 100 -7.84 2.54 4.52
CA PRO A 100 -6.56 2.80 3.84
C PRO A 100 -6.13 1.67 2.87
N PHE A 101 -5.21 1.95 1.94
CA PHE A 101 -4.64 0.94 1.04
C PHE A 101 -4.07 -0.27 1.80
N GLN A 102 -4.14 -1.47 1.22
CA GLN A 102 -3.69 -2.73 1.86
C GLN A 102 -2.43 -3.33 1.22
N TRP A 103 -1.65 -2.52 0.50
CA TRP A 103 -0.36 -2.95 -0.03
C TRP A 103 0.57 -3.28 1.15
N GLY A 104 1.15 -4.48 1.13
CA GLY A 104 2.02 -4.92 2.22
C GLY A 104 3.44 -4.42 2.07
N SER A 105 4.13 -4.28 3.19
CA SER A 105 5.56 -3.96 3.25
C SER A 105 6.43 -5.19 3.55
N LYS A 106 5.82 -6.31 3.93
CA LYS A 106 6.48 -7.56 4.31
C LYS A 106 5.66 -8.76 3.81
N ARG A 107 6.35 -9.87 3.53
CA ARG A 107 5.76 -11.17 3.21
C ARG A 107 6.37 -12.25 4.10
N THR A 108 5.73 -12.51 5.22
CA THR A 108 5.96 -13.73 6.02
C THR A 108 5.06 -14.84 5.48
N GLY A 109 3.80 -14.51 5.17
CA GLY A 109 2.91 -15.35 4.37
C GLY A 109 2.87 -14.91 2.90
N PRO A 110 2.15 -15.67 2.05
CA PRO A 110 2.01 -15.35 0.62
C PRO A 110 1.26 -14.03 0.36
N ASP A 111 1.41 -13.47 -0.85
CA ASP A 111 0.60 -12.34 -1.29
C ASP A 111 -0.87 -12.74 -1.49
N LEU A 112 -1.79 -11.86 -1.10
CA LEU A 112 -3.24 -12.09 -1.08
C LEU A 112 -4.02 -11.27 -2.13
N ALA A 113 -3.36 -10.55 -3.03
CA ALA A 113 -4.06 -9.69 -4.01
C ALA A 113 -4.99 -10.48 -4.95
N ARG A 114 -4.73 -11.78 -5.17
CA ARG A 114 -5.48 -12.64 -6.09
C ARG A 114 -5.85 -14.00 -5.51
N VAL A 115 -6.38 -14.01 -4.29
CA VAL A 115 -6.90 -15.24 -3.66
C VAL A 115 -8.36 -15.54 -3.98
N GLY A 116 -9.08 -14.59 -4.60
CA GLY A 116 -10.48 -14.76 -4.97
C GLY A 116 -10.70 -16.00 -5.84
N GLY A 117 -11.49 -16.95 -5.32
CA GLY A 117 -11.80 -18.21 -6.00
C GLY A 117 -10.67 -19.25 -6.04
N LYS A 118 -9.49 -18.96 -5.46
CA LYS A 118 -8.36 -19.90 -5.40
C LYS A 118 -8.59 -21.04 -4.40
N TYR A 119 -9.27 -20.75 -3.29
CA TYR A 119 -9.60 -21.70 -2.23
C TYR A 119 -11.10 -21.65 -1.93
N SER A 120 -11.66 -22.73 -1.36
CA SER A 120 -13.05 -22.75 -0.92
C SER A 120 -13.23 -21.98 0.40
N ASP A 121 -14.45 -21.51 0.65
CA ASP A 121 -14.79 -20.86 1.93
C ASP A 121 -14.54 -21.77 3.13
N THR A 122 -14.73 -23.09 2.96
CA THR A 122 -14.41 -24.08 3.98
C THR A 122 -12.91 -24.13 4.28
N TRP A 123 -12.05 -24.10 3.26
CA TRP A 123 -10.61 -24.05 3.44
C TRP A 123 -10.20 -22.76 4.16
N HIS A 124 -10.76 -21.62 3.77
CA HIS A 124 -10.50 -20.34 4.45
C HIS A 124 -10.90 -20.39 5.93
N ARG A 125 -12.08 -20.94 6.24
CA ARG A 125 -12.56 -21.09 7.61
C ARG A 125 -11.60 -21.94 8.44
N ASP A 126 -11.20 -23.10 7.94
CA ASP A 126 -10.35 -24.04 8.68
C ASP A 126 -8.92 -23.48 8.84
N HIS A 127 -8.37 -22.88 7.77
CA HIS A 127 -7.07 -22.20 7.81
C HIS A 127 -7.04 -21.02 8.78
N LEU A 128 -8.12 -20.23 8.89
CA LEU A 128 -8.17 -19.11 9.82
C LEU A 128 -8.37 -19.54 11.28
N ILE A 129 -8.94 -20.73 11.53
CA ILE A 129 -9.08 -21.30 12.88
C ILE A 129 -7.76 -21.88 13.36
N ASP A 130 -7.11 -22.70 12.54
CA ASP A 130 -5.79 -23.26 12.82
C ASP A 130 -5.02 -23.48 11.51
N PRO A 131 -4.12 -22.54 11.11
CA PRO A 131 -3.36 -22.65 9.87
C PRO A 131 -2.58 -23.96 9.75
N ARG A 132 -2.06 -24.47 10.88
CA ARG A 132 -1.24 -25.69 10.93
C ARG A 132 -2.04 -26.97 10.71
N SER A 133 -3.36 -26.93 10.90
CA SER A 133 -4.24 -28.07 10.63
C SER A 133 -4.35 -28.38 9.14
N VAL A 134 -4.18 -27.37 8.28
CA VAL A 134 -4.27 -27.49 6.81
C VAL A 134 -2.94 -27.29 6.10
N VAL A 135 -2.00 -26.55 6.71
CA VAL A 135 -0.65 -26.31 6.21
C VAL A 135 0.32 -26.40 7.40
N PRO A 136 0.87 -27.60 7.69
CA PRO A 136 1.65 -27.88 8.91
C PRO A 136 2.82 -26.93 9.18
N GLU A 137 3.43 -26.38 8.12
CA GLU A 137 4.60 -25.50 8.17
C GLU A 137 4.28 -24.00 8.35
N SER A 138 3.01 -23.66 8.57
CA SER A 138 2.56 -22.26 8.76
C SER A 138 3.05 -21.60 10.04
#